data_AF-A0A101XBH3-F1
#
_entry.id   AF-A0A101XBH3-F1
#
_cell.length_a   1.000
_cell.length_b   1.000
_cell.length_c   1.000
_cell.angle_alpha   90.00
_cell.angle_beta   90.00
_cell.angle_gamma   90.00
#
_symmetry.space_group_name_H-M   'P 1'
#
loop_
_entity.id
_entity.type
_entity.pdbx_description
1 polymer ?
#
loop_
_entity_poly.entity_id
_entity_poly.type
_entity_poly.pdbx_seq_one_letter_code
_entity_poly.pdbx_strand_id
1 'polypeptide(L)'
;MAEVKPGLVVLPGRLAASIEEGSYVVMSERSFNVVFDDINLRVISSVARGVNRFSELLKETQAPRGQLSRHLRALVKNDWLTKGPSGYSFSASIYVVAEVEESNDTLLIRLEPTKGAFIDPIHGLVIFSGTETRDYCSTCPLRTLCTRNVKEMAGKYGLKLHYAEPAEAYMEVFRGLVLMNLVKRLRSSYLNLKVANEG
;
A
#
# COMPACT_ATOMS: atom_id res chain seq x y z
N MET A 1 -7.98 -10.48 -10.19
CA MET A 1 -6.67 -11.14 -10.39
C MET A 1 -5.62 -10.11 -10.06
N ALA A 2 -4.72 -10.40 -9.11
CA ALA A 2 -3.57 -9.52 -8.83
C ALA A 2 -2.44 -9.90 -9.77
N GLU A 3 -1.73 -8.90 -10.32
CA GLU A 3 -0.45 -9.10 -10.99
C GLU A 3 0.67 -8.82 -10.00
N VAL A 4 1.55 -9.80 -9.80
CA VAL A 4 2.73 -9.67 -8.95
C VAL A 4 3.95 -9.82 -9.86
N LYS A 5 4.68 -8.72 -10.04
CA LYS A 5 6.00 -8.72 -10.69
C LYS A 5 7.05 -8.23 -9.69
N PRO A 6 8.35 -8.53 -9.91
CA PRO A 6 9.41 -7.99 -9.07
C PRO A 6 9.25 -6.47 -8.90
N GLY A 7 8.90 -6.06 -7.69
CA GLY A 7 8.73 -4.68 -7.27
C GLY A 7 7.51 -3.87 -7.72
N LEU A 8 6.51 -4.53 -8.32
CA LEU A 8 5.19 -3.94 -8.50
C LEU A 8 4.09 -4.99 -8.26
N VAL A 9 3.19 -4.69 -7.34
CA VAL A 9 1.96 -5.46 -7.11
C VAL A 9 0.78 -4.58 -7.48
N VAL A 10 -0.08 -5.05 -8.38
CA VAL A 10 -1.31 -4.36 -8.77
C VAL A 10 -2.49 -5.30 -8.64
N LEU A 11 -3.46 -4.91 -7.81
CA LEU A 11 -4.80 -5.48 -7.78
C LEU A 11 -5.77 -4.39 -8.26
N PRO A 12 -6.06 -4.31 -9.57
CA PRO A 12 -6.87 -3.24 -10.12
C PRO A 12 -8.36 -3.47 -9.88
N GLY A 13 -9.10 -2.37 -9.74
CA GLY A 13 -10.56 -2.34 -9.66
C GLY A 13 -11.11 -2.32 -8.24
N ARG A 14 -12.44 -2.40 -8.15
CA ARG A 14 -13.18 -2.15 -6.92
C ARG A 14 -12.79 -3.13 -5.81
N LEU A 15 -12.45 -2.58 -4.65
CA LEU A 15 -12.17 -3.35 -3.44
C LEU A 15 -13.43 -3.53 -2.62
N ALA A 16 -13.49 -4.64 -1.87
CA ALA A 16 -14.55 -4.88 -0.89
C ALA A 16 -14.15 -4.43 0.52
N ALA A 17 -12.89 -4.05 0.73
CA ALA A 17 -12.41 -3.52 1.99
C ALA A 17 -12.94 -2.09 2.22
N SER A 18 -13.47 -1.84 3.42
CA SER A 18 -13.71 -0.47 3.90
C SER A 18 -12.38 0.14 4.35
N ILE A 19 -12.04 1.31 3.83
CA ILE A 19 -10.77 2.00 4.08
C ILE A 19 -11.08 3.47 4.30
N GLU A 20 -10.51 4.04 5.36
CA GLU A 20 -10.60 5.48 5.61
C GLU A 20 -9.75 6.23 4.58
N GLU A 21 -10.40 6.95 3.67
CA GLU A 21 -9.72 7.69 2.60
C GLU A 21 -8.84 8.81 3.16
N GLY A 22 -7.59 8.87 2.71
CA GLY A 22 -6.64 9.90 3.13
C GLY A 22 -5.98 9.62 4.49
N SER A 23 -6.11 8.42 5.03
CA SER A 23 -5.29 7.91 6.13
C SER A 23 -3.90 7.50 5.61
N TYR A 24 -2.86 7.80 6.40
CA TYR A 24 -1.46 7.53 6.08
C TYR A 24 -0.80 6.70 7.18
N VAL A 25 0.04 5.77 6.79
CA VAL A 25 1.09 5.20 7.65
C VAL A 25 2.44 5.58 7.05
N VAL A 26 3.27 6.25 7.85
CA VAL A 26 4.69 6.45 7.56
C VAL A 26 5.46 5.36 8.31
N MET A 27 6.26 4.57 7.61
CA MET A 27 6.93 3.40 8.17
C MET A 27 8.36 3.25 7.68
N SER A 28 9.18 2.55 8.45
CA SER A 28 10.52 2.16 8.00
C SER A 28 10.46 1.22 6.80
N GLU A 29 11.51 1.21 5.98
CA GLU A 29 11.63 0.24 4.88
C GLU A 29 11.53 -1.22 5.38
N ARG A 30 12.10 -1.52 6.55
CA ARG A 30 12.03 -2.85 7.16
C ARG A 30 10.58 -3.27 7.41
N SER A 31 9.75 -2.39 7.97
CA SER A 31 8.34 -2.66 8.23
C SER A 31 7.53 -2.78 6.95
N PHE A 32 7.82 -1.93 5.96
CA PHE A 32 7.21 -1.99 4.64
C PHE A 32 7.47 -3.32 3.94
N ASN A 33 8.73 -3.77 3.93
CA ASN A 33 9.17 -4.94 3.18
C ASN A 33 8.59 -6.27 3.69
N VAL A 34 7.99 -6.31 4.89
CA VAL A 34 7.27 -7.49 5.38
C VAL A 34 6.18 -7.93 4.40
N VAL A 35 5.57 -7.01 3.66
CA VAL A 35 4.46 -7.33 2.74
C VAL A 35 4.87 -8.26 1.60
N PHE A 36 6.15 -8.24 1.17
CA PHE A 36 6.62 -8.96 -0.01
C PHE A 36 6.86 -10.46 0.20
N ASP A 37 6.62 -10.98 1.40
CA ASP A 37 6.51 -12.43 1.60
C ASP A 37 5.27 -12.98 0.86
N ASP A 38 5.40 -14.13 0.20
CA ASP A 38 4.33 -14.70 -0.63
C ASP A 38 3.01 -14.91 0.12
N ILE A 39 3.06 -15.34 1.38
CA ILE A 39 1.86 -15.53 2.21
C ILE A 39 1.28 -14.17 2.57
N ASN A 40 2.12 -13.19 2.90
CA ASN A 40 1.67 -11.83 3.20
C ASN A 40 1.00 -11.17 1.98
N LEU A 41 1.55 -11.30 0.78
CA LEU A 41 0.92 -10.81 -0.45
C LEU A 41 -0.44 -11.47 -0.70
N ARG A 42 -0.57 -12.78 -0.46
CA ARG A 42 -1.86 -13.48 -0.55
C ARG A 42 -2.85 -12.98 0.50
N VAL A 43 -2.41 -12.77 1.74
CA VAL A 43 -3.26 -12.20 2.81
C VAL A 43 -3.77 -10.82 2.40
N ILE A 44 -2.88 -9.92 2.01
CA ILE A 44 -3.22 -8.54 1.63
C ILE A 44 -4.18 -8.51 0.43
N SER A 45 -3.90 -9.34 -0.59
CA SER A 45 -4.78 -9.48 -1.77
C SER A 45 -6.16 -10.03 -1.41
N SER A 46 -6.24 -10.93 -0.42
CA SER A 46 -7.50 -11.48 0.08
C SER A 46 -8.29 -10.46 0.90
N VAL A 47 -7.63 -9.71 1.79
CA VAL A 47 -8.25 -8.61 2.54
C VAL A 47 -8.80 -7.54 1.60
N ALA A 48 -8.06 -7.17 0.56
CA ALA A 48 -8.52 -6.22 -0.46
C ALA A 48 -9.78 -6.70 -1.20
N ARG A 49 -9.93 -8.02 -1.39
CA ARG A 49 -11.13 -8.66 -1.96
C ARG A 49 -12.25 -8.89 -0.92
N GLY A 50 -12.07 -8.46 0.33
CA GLY A 50 -13.06 -8.60 1.41
C GLY A 50 -12.96 -9.89 2.21
N VAL A 51 -12.00 -10.77 1.89
CA VAL A 51 -11.73 -11.98 2.67
C VAL A 51 -10.83 -11.61 3.84
N ASN A 52 -11.43 -11.35 4.99
CA ASN A 52 -10.74 -10.73 6.12
C ASN A 52 -10.85 -11.50 7.44
N ARG A 53 -11.57 -12.63 7.48
CA ARG A 53 -11.63 -13.46 8.68
C ARG A 53 -10.52 -14.50 8.67
N PHE A 54 -10.01 -14.84 9.84
CA PHE A 54 -8.90 -15.80 9.97
C PHE A 54 -9.19 -17.15 9.30
N SER A 55 -10.42 -17.68 9.46
CA SER A 55 -10.83 -18.96 8.85
C SER A 55 -10.89 -18.93 7.33
N GLU A 56 -11.26 -17.79 6.75
CA GLU A 56 -11.35 -17.61 5.30
C GLU A 56 -9.95 -17.37 4.71
N LEU A 57 -9.14 -16.54 5.37
CA LEU A 57 -7.73 -16.34 5.04
C LEU A 57 -6.94 -17.65 5.08
N LEU A 58 -7.27 -18.57 5.99
CA LEU A 58 -6.67 -19.90 6.05
C LEU A 58 -6.97 -20.71 4.79
N LYS A 59 -8.20 -20.62 4.26
CA LYS A 59 -8.60 -21.29 3.02
C LYS A 59 -7.95 -20.65 1.79
N GLU A 60 -7.95 -19.31 1.71
CA GLU A 60 -7.40 -18.58 0.57
C GLU A 60 -5.88 -18.70 0.46
N THR A 61 -5.16 -18.62 1.58
CA THR A 61 -3.69 -18.65 1.57
C THR A 61 -3.13 -20.06 1.47
N GLN A 62 -3.91 -21.07 1.89
CA GLN A 62 -3.52 -22.48 2.06
C GLN A 62 -2.33 -22.67 3.01
N ALA A 63 -2.01 -21.67 3.84
CA ALA A 63 -0.93 -21.74 4.79
C ALA A 63 -1.31 -22.59 6.02
N PRO A 64 -0.37 -23.33 6.63
CA PRO A 64 -0.57 -23.93 7.94
C PRO A 64 -1.04 -22.90 8.98
N ARG A 65 -1.97 -23.29 9.86
CA ARG A 65 -2.61 -22.40 10.84
C ARG A 65 -1.60 -21.58 11.67
N GLY A 66 -0.56 -22.25 12.18
CA GLY A 66 0.49 -21.60 12.97
C GLY A 66 1.30 -20.60 12.16
N GLN A 67 1.59 -20.92 10.90
CA GLN A 67 2.28 -20.02 9.98
C GLN A 67 1.41 -18.78 9.68
N LEU A 68 0.16 -18.95 9.26
CA LEU A 68 -0.76 -17.82 9.01
C LEU A 68 -0.87 -16.89 10.23
N SER A 69 -0.97 -17.45 11.44
CA SER A 69 -0.99 -16.66 12.67
C SER A 69 0.25 -15.77 12.84
N ARG A 70 1.44 -16.27 12.52
CA ARG A 70 2.69 -15.49 12.54
C ARG A 70 2.69 -14.38 11.48
N HIS A 71 2.25 -14.68 10.26
CA HIS A 71 2.15 -13.70 9.16
C HIS A 71 1.17 -12.58 9.49
N LEU A 72 -0.02 -12.91 9.99
CA LEU A 72 -1.01 -11.92 10.41
C LEU A 72 -0.50 -11.06 11.57
N ARG A 73 0.19 -11.66 12.55
CA ARG A 73 0.83 -10.91 13.63
C ARG A 73 1.90 -9.97 13.09
N ALA A 74 2.72 -10.40 12.13
CA ALA A 74 3.74 -9.56 11.51
C ALA A 74 3.13 -8.39 10.74
N LEU A 75 2.08 -8.62 9.96
CA LEU A 75 1.35 -7.57 9.23
C LEU A 75 0.68 -6.57 10.17
N VAL A 76 0.12 -7.03 11.29
CA VAL A 76 -0.46 -6.13 12.30
C VAL A 76 0.61 -5.35 13.05
N LYS A 77 1.70 -6.01 13.45
CA LYS A 77 2.82 -5.37 14.15
C LYS A 77 3.49 -4.27 13.33
N ASN A 78 3.53 -4.43 12.00
CA ASN A 78 4.14 -3.46 11.10
C ASN A 78 3.11 -2.53 10.44
N ASP A 79 1.93 -2.39 11.06
CA ASP A 79 0.88 -1.48 10.64
C ASP A 79 0.49 -1.62 9.17
N TRP A 80 0.55 -2.81 8.57
CA TRP A 80 -0.11 -3.08 7.29
C TRP A 80 -1.60 -3.38 7.49
N LEU A 81 -1.91 -4.07 8.58
CA LEU A 81 -3.27 -4.44 8.94
C LEU A 81 -3.60 -4.01 10.38
N THR A 82 -4.88 -3.77 10.62
CA THR A 82 -5.47 -3.69 11.96
C THR A 82 -6.34 -4.92 12.18
N LYS A 83 -6.48 -5.34 13.45
CA LYS A 83 -7.39 -6.43 13.84
C LYS A 83 -8.56 -5.85 14.63
N GLY A 84 -9.76 -5.98 14.10
CA GLY A 84 -11.01 -5.56 14.74
C GLY A 84 -11.99 -6.72 14.95
N PRO A 85 -13.21 -6.42 15.45
CA PRO A 85 -14.26 -7.42 15.66
C PRO A 85 -14.68 -8.14 14.39
N SER A 86 -14.64 -7.44 13.25
CA SER A 86 -15.05 -7.95 11.93
C SER A 86 -13.97 -8.76 11.21
N GLY A 87 -12.72 -8.77 11.72
CA GLY A 87 -11.58 -9.41 11.08
C GLY A 87 -10.40 -8.45 10.91
N TYR A 88 -9.63 -8.63 9.84
CA TYR A 88 -8.50 -7.80 9.50
C TYR A 88 -8.88 -6.69 8.50
N SER A 89 -8.35 -5.50 8.69
CA SER A 89 -8.57 -4.36 7.78
C SER A 89 -7.25 -3.68 7.47
N PHE A 90 -7.15 -2.97 6.36
CA PHE A 90 -6.01 -2.09 6.14
C PHE A 90 -5.97 -1.02 7.23
N SER A 91 -4.76 -0.75 7.72
CA SER A 91 -4.51 0.31 8.70
C SER A 91 -4.59 1.71 8.10
N ALA A 92 -4.34 1.85 6.79
CA ALA A 92 -4.39 3.11 6.08
C ALA A 92 -4.68 2.92 4.58
N SER A 93 -5.06 4.04 3.94
CA SER A 93 -5.19 4.13 2.48
C SER A 93 -3.86 4.37 1.77
N ILE A 94 -2.85 4.92 2.46
CA ILE A 94 -1.55 5.24 1.89
C ILE A 94 -0.45 4.81 2.85
N TYR A 95 0.54 4.11 2.31
CA TYR A 95 1.72 3.61 3.02
C TYR A 95 2.96 4.26 2.41
N VAL A 96 3.70 4.99 3.22
CA VAL A 96 4.86 5.75 2.77
C VAL A 96 6.09 5.23 3.51
N VAL A 97 7.11 4.84 2.76
CA VAL A 97 8.40 4.49 3.34
C VAL A 97 9.14 5.78 3.71
N ALA A 98 9.75 5.79 4.87
CA ALA A 98 10.58 6.91 5.31
C ALA A 98 11.87 6.45 6.01
N GLU A 99 12.89 7.27 5.84
CA GLU A 99 14.12 7.25 6.61
C GLU A 99 14.05 8.35 7.66
N VAL A 100 14.53 8.04 8.87
CA VAL A 100 14.58 9.00 9.98
C VAL A 100 16.03 9.21 10.35
N GLU A 101 16.49 10.45 10.26
CA GLU A 101 17.82 10.88 10.64
C GLU A 101 17.71 11.85 11.82
N GLU A 102 18.54 11.65 12.84
CA GLU A 102 18.70 12.59 13.94
C GLU A 102 19.94 13.46 13.68
N SER A 103 19.78 14.78 13.78
CA SER A 103 20.88 15.72 13.62
C SER A 103 20.74 16.86 14.62
N ASN A 104 21.66 16.90 15.59
CA ASN A 104 21.59 17.79 16.75
C ASN A 104 20.23 17.65 17.46
N ASP A 105 19.47 18.74 17.59
CA ASP A 105 18.14 18.77 18.20
C ASP A 105 17.00 18.62 17.17
N THR A 106 17.30 18.14 15.95
CA THR A 106 16.31 18.01 14.86
C THR A 106 16.15 16.56 14.42
N LEU A 107 14.91 16.15 14.23
CA LEU A 107 14.55 14.90 13.58
C LEU A 107 14.13 15.19 12.14
N LEU A 108 14.86 14.62 11.18
CA LEU A 108 14.56 14.70 9.75
C LEU A 108 13.87 13.43 9.29
N ILE A 109 12.66 13.55 8.74
CA ILE A 109 11.93 12.45 8.10
C ILE A 109 12.03 12.62 6.59
N ARG A 110 12.82 11.76 5.93
CA ARG A 110 12.93 11.71 4.47
C ARG A 110 11.97 10.65 3.94
N LEU A 111 11.01 11.06 3.13
CA LEU A 111 10.06 10.13 2.50
C LEU A 111 10.69 9.56 1.23
N GLU A 112 10.46 8.26 0.97
CA GLU A 112 10.91 7.55 -0.22
C GLU A 112 9.78 7.48 -1.28
N PRO A 113 9.75 8.38 -2.28
CA PRO A 113 8.63 8.52 -3.21
C PRO A 113 8.54 7.41 -4.27
N THR A 114 9.43 6.42 -4.20
CA THR A 114 9.51 5.25 -5.09
C THR A 114 9.08 3.96 -4.39
N LYS A 115 8.94 3.97 -3.06
CA LYS A 115 8.54 2.83 -2.24
C LYS A 115 7.29 3.18 -1.44
N GLY A 116 6.28 2.34 -1.56
CA GLY A 116 5.04 2.57 -0.83
C GLY A 116 3.87 1.81 -1.41
N ALA A 117 2.70 2.08 -0.86
CA ALA A 117 1.47 1.54 -1.38
C ALA A 117 0.36 2.57 -1.27
N PHE A 118 -0.63 2.47 -2.14
CA PHE A 118 -1.89 3.14 -1.93
C PHE A 118 -3.04 2.21 -2.25
N ILE A 119 -4.17 2.49 -1.62
CA ILE A 119 -5.37 1.70 -1.68
C ILE A 119 -6.56 2.63 -1.91
N ASP A 120 -7.23 2.43 -3.03
CA ASP A 120 -8.43 3.16 -3.40
C ASP A 120 -9.61 2.16 -3.51
N PRO A 121 -10.73 2.40 -2.82
CA PRO A 121 -11.87 1.47 -2.84
C PRO A 121 -12.47 1.22 -4.23
N ILE A 122 -12.30 2.16 -5.17
CA ILE A 122 -12.84 2.08 -6.53
C ILE A 122 -11.79 1.50 -7.50
N HIS A 123 -10.53 1.92 -7.34
CA HIS A 123 -9.49 1.68 -8.32
C HIS A 123 -8.47 0.60 -7.90
N GLY A 124 -8.46 0.17 -6.65
CA GLY A 124 -7.71 -1.01 -6.21
C GLY A 124 -6.51 -0.72 -5.34
N LEU A 125 -5.62 -1.71 -5.26
CA LEU A 125 -4.39 -1.70 -4.47
C LEU A 125 -3.17 -1.68 -5.40
N VAL A 126 -2.21 -0.80 -5.10
CA VAL A 126 -0.91 -0.77 -5.76
C VAL A 126 0.20 -0.70 -4.72
N ILE A 127 1.24 -1.53 -4.87
CA ILE A 127 2.43 -1.57 -4.01
C ILE A 127 3.69 -1.47 -4.89
N PHE A 128 4.59 -0.54 -4.55
CA PHE A 128 5.87 -0.28 -5.22
C PHE A 128 7.02 -0.65 -4.29
N SER A 129 8.00 -1.43 -4.78
CA SER A 129 9.21 -1.76 -4.00
C SER A 129 10.43 -0.90 -4.36
N GLY A 130 10.28 0.09 -5.26
CA GLY A 130 11.35 0.99 -5.66
C GLY A 130 12.29 0.47 -6.76
N THR A 131 12.04 -0.70 -7.36
CA THR A 131 12.77 -1.12 -8.56
C THR A 131 12.29 -0.35 -9.80
N GLU A 132 13.18 -0.12 -10.76
CA GLU A 132 12.84 0.59 -12.00
C GLU A 132 11.66 -0.09 -12.70
N THR A 133 10.71 0.72 -13.16
CA THR A 133 9.46 0.25 -13.78
C THR A 133 9.43 0.26 -15.28
N ARG A 134 10.55 0.63 -15.89
CA ARG A 134 10.74 0.67 -17.33
C ARG A 134 10.61 -0.77 -17.85
N ASP A 135 9.63 -0.98 -18.73
CA ASP A 135 9.26 -2.23 -19.40
C ASP A 135 8.34 -3.23 -18.68
N TYR A 136 7.83 -2.96 -17.47
CA TYR A 136 6.96 -3.94 -16.77
C TYR A 136 5.67 -4.28 -17.51
N CYS A 137 5.03 -3.31 -18.19
CA CYS A 137 3.69 -3.52 -18.75
C CYS A 137 3.70 -3.94 -20.23
N SER A 138 4.85 -3.93 -20.91
CA SER A 138 4.98 -4.27 -22.34
C SER A 138 4.34 -5.62 -22.71
N THR A 139 4.51 -6.64 -21.85
CA THR A 139 3.94 -7.99 -22.01
C THR A 139 2.82 -8.30 -21.00
N CYS A 140 2.37 -7.32 -20.22
CA CYS A 140 1.41 -7.57 -19.13
C CYS A 140 -0.02 -7.70 -19.67
N PRO A 141 -0.75 -8.80 -19.38
CA PRO A 141 -2.13 -8.98 -19.82
C PRO A 141 -3.10 -7.95 -19.21
N LEU A 142 -2.73 -7.34 -18.07
CA LEU A 142 -3.53 -6.31 -17.41
C LEU A 142 -3.24 -4.89 -17.90
N ARG A 143 -2.33 -4.69 -18.87
CA ARG A 143 -1.89 -3.35 -19.30
C ARG A 143 -3.05 -2.40 -19.61
N THR A 144 -4.02 -2.83 -20.42
CA THR A 144 -5.18 -2.01 -20.81
C THR A 144 -6.04 -1.65 -19.59
N LEU A 145 -6.28 -2.61 -18.70
CA LEU A 145 -7.04 -2.39 -17.47
C LEU A 145 -6.30 -1.40 -16.55
N CYS A 146 -5.00 -1.59 -16.34
CA CYS A 146 -4.17 -0.69 -15.54
C CYS A 146 -4.09 0.71 -16.13
N THR A 147 -3.99 0.84 -17.46
CA THR A 147 -3.97 2.13 -18.17
C THR A 147 -5.27 2.91 -17.93
N ARG A 148 -6.42 2.23 -18.05
CA ARG A 148 -7.71 2.86 -17.77
C ARG A 148 -7.82 3.25 -16.29
N ASN A 149 -7.47 2.33 -15.41
CA ASN A 149 -7.59 2.50 -13.96
C ASN A 149 -6.73 3.66 -13.43
N VAL A 150 -5.48 3.79 -13.89
CA VAL A 150 -4.61 4.89 -13.48
C VAL A 150 -5.08 6.25 -14.03
N LYS A 151 -5.67 6.29 -15.23
CA LYS A 151 -6.25 7.52 -15.79
C LYS A 151 -7.49 7.97 -15.02
N GLU A 152 -8.39 7.05 -14.69
CA GLU A 152 -9.58 7.33 -13.87
C GLU A 152 -9.17 7.85 -12.48
N MET A 153 -8.17 7.20 -11.87
CA MET A 153 -7.62 7.61 -10.58
C MET A 153 -6.95 8.99 -10.63
N ALA A 154 -6.14 9.27 -11.66
CA ALA A 154 -5.53 10.58 -11.86
C ALA A 154 -6.62 11.67 -12.02
N GLY A 155 -7.69 11.37 -12.77
CA GLY A 155 -8.85 12.24 -12.90
C GLY A 155 -9.54 12.52 -11.56
N LYS A 156 -9.79 11.48 -10.75
CA LYS A 156 -10.36 11.60 -9.39
C LYS A 156 -9.53 12.54 -8.51
N TYR A 157 -8.21 12.45 -8.56
CA TYR A 157 -7.31 13.22 -7.72
C TYR A 157 -6.80 14.53 -8.36
N GLY A 158 -7.27 14.88 -9.57
CA GLY A 158 -6.87 16.11 -10.25
C GLY A 158 -5.40 16.15 -10.67
N LEU A 159 -4.79 14.99 -10.91
CA LEU A 159 -3.38 14.85 -11.29
C LEU A 159 -3.24 14.80 -12.82
N LYS A 160 -2.23 15.51 -13.34
CA LYS A 160 -1.83 15.40 -14.75
C LYS A 160 -0.75 14.34 -14.86
N LEU A 161 -1.02 13.28 -15.61
CA LEU A 161 -0.04 12.22 -15.87
C LEU A 161 0.90 12.63 -17.00
N HIS A 162 2.19 12.41 -16.81
CA HIS A 162 3.21 12.64 -17.82
C HIS A 162 3.70 11.34 -18.47
N TYR A 163 3.53 10.20 -17.80
CA TYR A 163 3.98 8.90 -18.29
C TYR A 163 2.86 8.13 -18.99
N ALA A 164 3.20 7.51 -20.13
CA ALA A 164 2.29 6.65 -20.88
C ALA A 164 2.25 5.21 -20.31
N GLU A 165 3.33 4.76 -19.67
CA GLU A 165 3.41 3.42 -19.11
C GLU A 165 2.66 3.35 -17.77
N PRO A 166 1.73 2.38 -17.58
CA PRO A 166 0.87 2.35 -16.40
C PRO A 166 1.63 2.28 -15.06
N ALA A 167 2.74 1.55 -15.00
CA ALA A 167 3.54 1.44 -13.79
C ALA A 167 4.14 2.79 -13.36
N GLU A 168 4.69 3.54 -14.30
CA GLU A 168 5.22 4.89 -14.06
C GLU A 168 4.09 5.87 -13.70
N ALA A 169 2.94 5.77 -14.40
CA ALA A 169 1.77 6.60 -14.12
C ALA A 169 1.21 6.34 -12.71
N TYR A 170 1.17 5.09 -12.23
CA TYR A 170 0.73 4.80 -10.86
C TYR A 170 1.69 5.38 -9.83
N MET A 171 2.99 5.31 -10.09
CA MET A 171 4.00 5.90 -9.22
C MET A 171 3.87 7.43 -9.18
N GLU A 172 3.56 8.04 -10.32
CA GLU A 172 3.26 9.47 -10.39
C GLU A 172 2.03 9.85 -9.56
N VAL A 173 0.95 9.05 -9.66
CA VAL A 173 -0.23 9.23 -8.79
C VAL A 173 0.15 9.11 -7.32
N PHE A 174 0.89 8.07 -6.95
CA PHE A 174 1.35 7.86 -5.58
C PHE A 174 2.16 9.06 -5.07
N ARG A 175 3.13 9.55 -5.85
CA ARG A 175 3.93 10.74 -5.51
C ARG A 175 3.07 11.98 -5.32
N GLY A 176 2.09 12.19 -6.21
CA GLY A 176 1.13 13.28 -6.09
C GLY A 176 0.30 13.19 -4.80
N LEU A 177 -0.20 11.99 -4.48
CA LEU A 177 -0.95 11.73 -3.26
C LEU A 177 -0.10 11.96 -2.02
N VAL A 178 1.11 11.42 -1.97
CA VAL A 178 2.00 11.54 -0.81
C VAL A 178 2.49 12.96 -0.65
N LEU A 179 3.25 13.49 -1.62
CA LEU A 179 3.99 14.73 -1.43
C LEU A 179 3.05 15.94 -1.34
N MET A 180 2.05 16.03 -2.22
CA MET A 180 1.19 17.22 -2.23
C MET A 180 0.19 17.20 -1.08
N ASN A 181 -0.44 16.05 -0.80
CA ASN A 181 -1.46 16.02 0.25
C ASN A 181 -0.85 15.97 1.65
N LEU A 182 0.25 15.24 1.87
CA LEU A 182 0.86 15.18 3.21
C LEU A 182 1.44 16.52 3.60
N VAL A 183 2.16 17.22 2.71
CA VAL A 183 2.68 18.56 2.98
C VAL A 183 1.54 19.54 3.25
N LYS A 184 0.47 19.50 2.45
CA LYS A 184 -0.70 20.36 2.67
C LYS A 184 -1.34 20.09 4.04
N ARG A 185 -1.53 18.82 4.41
CA ARG A 185 -2.08 18.40 5.71
C ARG A 185 -1.21 18.83 6.88
N LEU A 186 0.12 18.64 6.78
CA LEU A 186 1.06 19.06 7.81
C LEU A 186 1.10 20.58 8.00
N ARG A 187 0.88 21.36 6.93
CA ARG A 187 0.81 22.82 7.00
C ARG A 187 -0.52 23.34 7.56
N SER A 188 -1.63 22.66 7.30
CA SER A 188 -2.98 23.16 7.62
C SER A 188 -3.67 22.44 8.78
N SER A 189 -3.03 21.44 9.38
CA SER A 189 -3.63 20.58 10.41
C SER A 189 -2.54 19.92 11.25
N TYR A 190 -2.81 18.73 11.79
CA TYR A 190 -1.89 17.94 12.60
C TYR A 190 -1.73 16.53 12.04
N LEU A 191 -0.60 15.90 12.37
CA LEU A 191 -0.38 14.47 12.17
C LEU A 191 -0.43 13.80 13.54
N ASN A 192 -1.28 12.78 13.69
CA ASN A 192 -1.32 11.99 14.92
C ASN A 192 -0.28 10.86 14.82
N LEU A 193 0.80 10.99 15.58
CA LEU A 193 1.83 9.97 15.69
C LEU A 193 1.46 9.00 16.81
N LYS A 194 1.16 7.76 16.45
CA LYS A 194 0.95 6.67 17.42
C LYS A 194 2.26 5.97 17.67
N VAL A 195 2.70 5.92 18.92
CA VAL A 195 3.81 5.07 19.34
C VAL A 195 3.22 3.72 19.73
N ALA A 196 3.63 2.66 19.06
CA ALA A 196 3.23 1.31 19.46
C ALA A 196 3.82 1.02 20.84
N ASN A 197 2.98 0.59 21.79
CA ASN A 197 3.49 0.05 23.06
C ASN A 197 4.28 -1.22 22.72
N GLU A 198 5.60 -1.18 22.89
CA GLU A 198 6.45 -2.37 22.83
C GLU A 198 6.17 -3.22 24.09
N GLY A 199 5.14 -4.06 24.00
CA GLY A 199 4.80 -5.09 24.98
C GLY A 199 5.23 -6.48 24.53
#